data_AF-A0A9X6VZ01-F1
#
_entry.id   AF-A0A9X6VZ01-F1
#
_cell.length_a   1.000
_cell.length_b   1.000
_cell.length_c   1.000
_cell.angle_alpha   90.00
_cell.angle_beta   90.00
_cell.angle_gamma   90.00
#
_symmetry.space_group_name_H-M   'P 1'
#
loop_
_entity.id
_entity.type
_entity.pdbx_description
1 polymer ?
#
loop_
_entity_poly.entity_id
_entity_poly.type
_entity_poly.pdbx_seq_one_letter_code
_entity_poly.pdbx_strand_id
1 'polypeptide(L)'
;MSKAEKRHIRLKILNLQDEHCKACKTVPKSIGNNYEIARWCSENCEIGKNLKSLGESLLEGRTEHMAEQKNWDQICVTAEKLRASDEKKWTWGKIGAEFGVTEGNLYYHVAKRREANATPDKRVGTPKKAQGTKPLLQPQNKEKAKSEPPELKPVVIEHIEKVETLDVSWKEQLNNIFDEKDVLLKELSEVTEIYEELKNIKEKLAQDLIAETKARLEAEDALKLSQEQLQYRDEDYNTLLNEFNTITEKNHELGHDLQKMHINVRAAEETAAKEREHRLELQGRSQALGLALKAVL
;
A
#
# COMPACT_ATOMS: atom_id res chain seq x y z
N MET A 1 16.41 -5.81 -16.16
CA MET A 1 16.01 -4.87 -17.24
C MET A 1 16.35 -3.43 -16.89
N SER A 2 17.04 -2.74 -17.80
CA SER A 2 17.34 -1.31 -17.74
C SER A 2 16.10 -0.44 -18.04
N LYS A 3 16.15 0.85 -17.68
CA LYS A 3 15.07 1.82 -17.97
C LYS A 3 14.79 1.94 -19.48
N ALA A 4 15.83 1.85 -20.30
CA ALA A 4 15.72 1.91 -21.76
C ALA A 4 15.01 0.68 -22.34
N GLU A 5 15.32 -0.52 -21.85
CA GLU A 5 14.66 -1.76 -22.27
C GLU A 5 13.17 -1.76 -21.90
N LYS A 6 12.82 -1.31 -20.69
CA LYS A 6 11.41 -1.19 -20.26
C LYS A 6 10.64 -0.20 -21.12
N ARG A 7 11.26 0.93 -21.50
CA ARG A 7 10.66 1.91 -22.41
C ARG A 7 10.43 1.30 -23.80
N HIS A 8 11.40 0.54 -24.32
CA HIS A 8 11.26 -0.12 -25.62
C HIS A 8 10.13 -1.16 -25.64
N ILE A 9 9.98 -1.96 -24.58
CA ILE A 9 8.87 -2.91 -24.46
C ILE A 9 7.52 -2.19 -24.40
N ARG A 10 7.41 -1.09 -23.65
CA ARG A 10 6.17 -0.28 -23.60
C ARG A 10 5.79 0.29 -24.97
N LEU A 11 6.75 0.79 -25.74
CA LEU A 11 6.51 1.27 -27.10
C LEU A 11 6.04 0.13 -28.04
N LYS A 12 6.62 -1.08 -27.90
CA LYS A 12 6.15 -2.26 -28.65
C LYS A 12 4.71 -2.65 -28.32
N ILE A 13 4.34 -2.60 -27.04
CA ILE A 13 2.96 -2.85 -26.60
C ILE A 13 2.00 -1.84 -27.24
N LEU A 14 2.33 -0.55 -27.18
CA LEU A 14 1.52 0.52 -27.77
C LEU A 14 1.35 0.35 -29.28
N ASN A 15 2.44 0.10 -30.01
CA ASN A 15 2.38 -0.11 -31.47
C ASN A 15 1.50 -1.32 -31.83
N LEU A 16 1.66 -2.45 -31.14
CA LEU A 16 0.83 -3.64 -31.38
C LEU A 16 -0.66 -3.39 -31.11
N GLN A 17 -0.97 -2.64 -30.06
CA GLN A 17 -2.35 -2.26 -29.76
C GLN A 17 -2.94 -1.32 -30.82
N ASP A 18 -2.16 -0.35 -31.28
CA ASP A 18 -2.59 0.60 -32.30
C ASP A 18 -2.78 -0.04 -33.68
N GLU A 19 -1.89 -0.96 -34.07
CA GLU A 19 -1.93 -1.65 -35.37
C GLU A 19 -3.03 -2.72 -35.45
N HIS A 20 -3.29 -3.44 -34.35
CA HIS A 20 -4.10 -4.66 -34.40
C HIS A 20 -5.33 -4.66 -33.49
N CYS A 21 -5.37 -3.80 -32.46
CA CYS A 21 -6.45 -3.83 -31.47
C CYS A 21 -7.48 -2.70 -31.66
N LYS A 22 -7.12 -1.59 -32.32
CA LYS A 22 -8.10 -0.53 -32.69
C LYS A 22 -9.16 -1.08 -33.64
N ALA A 23 -10.42 -1.08 -33.20
CA ALA A 23 -11.58 -1.61 -33.94
C ALA A 23 -11.49 -3.12 -34.30
N CYS A 24 -10.82 -3.90 -33.46
CA CYS A 24 -10.67 -5.34 -33.63
C CYS A 24 -12.03 -6.06 -33.74
N LYS A 25 -12.30 -6.69 -34.90
CA LYS A 25 -13.57 -7.38 -35.19
C LYS A 25 -13.63 -8.81 -34.65
N THR A 26 -12.50 -9.36 -34.20
CA THR A 26 -12.40 -10.75 -33.73
C THR A 26 -12.84 -10.90 -32.27
N VAL A 27 -12.86 -9.82 -31.50
CA VAL A 27 -13.36 -9.84 -30.11
C VAL A 27 -14.88 -10.00 -30.10
N PRO A 28 -15.43 -10.96 -29.34
CA PRO A 28 -16.88 -11.14 -29.23
C PRO A 28 -17.56 -9.88 -28.66
N LYS A 29 -18.56 -9.35 -29.38
CA LYS A 29 -19.33 -8.16 -28.97
C LYS A 29 -20.20 -8.38 -27.73
N SER A 30 -20.35 -9.63 -27.28
CA SER A 30 -21.11 -10.00 -26.08
C SER A 30 -20.35 -9.75 -24.77
N ILE A 31 -19.05 -9.45 -24.84
CA ILE A 31 -18.22 -9.17 -23.66
C ILE A 31 -18.34 -7.69 -23.31
N GLY A 32 -18.96 -7.39 -22.17
CA GLY A 32 -19.31 -6.02 -21.78
C GLY A 32 -18.26 -5.29 -20.96
N ASN A 33 -17.23 -5.97 -20.45
CA ASN A 33 -16.20 -5.35 -19.62
C ASN A 33 -14.78 -5.53 -20.18
N ASN A 34 -13.93 -4.53 -19.92
CA ASN A 34 -12.57 -4.48 -20.47
C ASN A 34 -11.65 -5.59 -19.93
N TYR A 35 -11.91 -6.09 -18.71
CA TYR A 35 -11.13 -7.16 -18.10
C TYR A 35 -11.34 -8.51 -18.81
N GLU A 36 -12.59 -8.87 -19.08
CA GLU A 36 -12.96 -10.07 -19.83
C GLU A 36 -12.51 -9.99 -21.28
N ILE A 37 -12.55 -8.80 -21.90
CA ILE A 37 -11.98 -8.58 -23.24
C ILE A 37 -10.48 -8.85 -23.22
N ALA A 38 -9.74 -8.28 -22.26
CA ALA A 38 -8.31 -8.49 -22.13
C ALA A 38 -7.98 -9.96 -21.87
N ARG A 39 -8.74 -10.63 -21.01
CA ARG A 39 -8.60 -12.06 -20.72
C ARG A 39 -8.83 -12.91 -21.97
N TRP A 40 -9.94 -12.70 -22.65
CA TRP A 40 -10.28 -13.42 -23.87
C TRP A 40 -9.21 -13.25 -24.94
N CYS A 41 -8.74 -12.00 -25.17
CA CYS A 41 -7.66 -11.72 -26.10
C CYS A 41 -6.37 -12.46 -25.70
N SER A 42 -6.03 -12.47 -24.41
CA SER A 42 -4.81 -13.13 -23.93
C SER A 42 -4.83 -14.66 -24.06
N GLU A 43 -6.03 -15.26 -24.09
CA GLU A 43 -6.20 -16.72 -24.20
C GLU A 43 -6.42 -17.17 -25.66
N ASN A 44 -7.10 -16.35 -26.46
CA ASN A 44 -7.65 -16.76 -27.77
C ASN A 44 -7.09 -15.98 -28.97
N CYS A 45 -6.28 -14.93 -28.76
CA CYS A 45 -5.69 -14.13 -29.84
C CYS A 45 -4.15 -14.15 -29.77
N GLU A 46 -3.48 -14.34 -30.91
CA GLU A 46 -2.01 -14.32 -30.98
C GLU A 46 -1.43 -12.96 -30.56
N ILE A 47 -2.06 -11.86 -30.99
CA ILE A 47 -1.66 -10.51 -30.56
C ILE A 47 -1.87 -10.34 -29.06
N GLY A 48 -2.99 -10.84 -28.51
CA GLY A 48 -3.25 -10.79 -27.07
C GLY A 48 -2.26 -11.62 -26.24
N LYS A 49 -1.83 -12.78 -26.75
CA LYS A 49 -0.76 -13.60 -26.14
C LYS A 49 0.57 -12.87 -26.14
N ASN A 50 0.92 -12.22 -27.24
CA ASN A 50 2.14 -11.41 -27.35
C ASN A 50 2.11 -10.21 -26.40
N LEU A 51 0.98 -9.50 -26.32
CA LEU A 51 0.79 -8.39 -25.38
C LEU A 51 0.90 -8.84 -23.93
N LYS A 52 0.33 -10.00 -23.58
CA LYS A 52 0.45 -10.59 -22.23
C LYS A 52 1.91 -10.91 -21.88
N SER A 53 2.64 -11.57 -22.77
CA SER A 53 4.05 -11.89 -22.56
C SER A 53 4.92 -10.63 -22.40
N LEU A 54 4.70 -9.62 -23.24
CA LEU A 54 5.40 -8.33 -23.12
C LEU A 54 5.06 -7.62 -21.80
N GLY A 55 3.80 -7.66 -21.37
CA GLY A 55 3.36 -7.12 -20.09
C GLY A 55 4.00 -7.84 -18.89
N GLU A 56 4.05 -9.17 -18.92
CA GLU A 56 4.69 -10.00 -17.89
C GLU A 56 6.20 -9.73 -17.81
N SER A 57 6.88 -9.55 -18.95
CA SER A 57 8.31 -9.20 -18.97
C SER A 57 8.62 -7.84 -18.33
N LEU A 58 7.68 -6.89 -18.33
CA LEU A 58 7.83 -5.61 -17.62
C LEU A 58 7.74 -5.77 -16.09
N LEU A 59 7.08 -6.83 -15.64
CA LEU A 59 6.87 -7.19 -14.24
C LEU A 59 7.93 -8.17 -13.72
N GLU A 60 8.69 -8.81 -14.62
CA GLU A 60 9.75 -9.74 -14.27
C GLU A 60 10.80 -9.07 -13.36
N GLY A 61 10.91 -9.57 -12.12
CA GLY A 61 11.76 -9.00 -11.07
C GLY A 61 11.12 -7.96 -10.15
N ARG A 62 9.80 -7.74 -10.18
CA ARG A 62 9.06 -7.07 -9.09
C ARG A 62 8.40 -8.14 -8.21
N THR A 63 9.01 -8.43 -7.06
CA THR A 63 8.30 -9.12 -5.96
C THR A 63 7.83 -8.07 -4.97
N GLU A 64 6.63 -8.25 -4.43
CA GLU A 64 6.03 -7.43 -3.36
C GLU A 64 7.02 -7.24 -2.20
N HIS A 65 7.72 -8.32 -1.82
CA HIS A 65 8.77 -8.32 -0.82
C HIS A 65 9.95 -7.37 -1.10
N MET A 66 10.32 -7.11 -2.36
CA MET A 66 11.38 -6.15 -2.66
C MET A 66 10.93 -4.69 -2.50
N ALA A 67 9.64 -4.40 -2.68
CA ALA A 67 9.09 -3.07 -2.41
C ALA A 67 9.00 -2.83 -0.89
N GLU A 68 8.53 -3.81 -0.14
CA GLU A 68 8.51 -3.78 1.33
C GLU A 68 9.93 -3.64 1.91
N GLN A 69 10.89 -4.42 1.40
CA GLN A 69 12.27 -4.37 1.87
C GLN A 69 12.93 -3.01 1.61
N LYS A 70 12.70 -2.41 0.43
CA LYS A 70 13.18 -1.06 0.10
C LYS A 70 12.53 0.03 0.96
N ASN A 71 11.25 -0.11 1.27
CA ASN A 71 10.55 0.79 2.18
C ASN A 71 11.20 0.72 3.58
N TRP A 72 11.42 -0.49 4.08
CA TRP A 72 12.09 -0.68 5.36
C TRP A 72 13.56 -0.20 5.38
N ASP A 73 14.29 -0.29 4.27
CA ASP A 73 15.66 0.26 4.18
C ASP A 73 15.64 1.79 4.37
N GLN A 74 14.70 2.48 3.73
CA GLN A 74 14.54 3.94 3.87
C GLN A 74 14.10 4.35 5.28
N ILE A 75 13.13 3.64 5.86
CA ILE A 75 12.68 3.86 7.24
C ILE A 75 13.85 3.68 8.21
N CYS A 76 14.64 2.61 8.08
CA CYS A 76 15.75 2.34 8.99
C CYS A 76 16.86 3.38 8.88
N VAL A 77 17.26 3.78 7.66
CA VAL A 77 18.27 4.83 7.45
C VAL A 77 17.83 6.17 8.06
N THR A 78 16.55 6.52 7.88
CA THR A 78 16.01 7.79 8.40
C THR A 78 15.86 7.74 9.92
N ALA A 79 15.45 6.61 10.47
CA ALA A 79 15.35 6.38 11.91
C ALA A 79 16.71 6.50 12.61
N GLU A 80 17.80 5.98 12.01
CA GLU A 80 19.14 6.14 12.57
C GLU A 80 19.64 7.59 12.55
N LYS A 81 19.33 8.35 11.50
CA LYS A 81 19.63 9.79 11.42
C LYS A 81 18.86 10.60 12.46
N LEU A 82 17.57 10.33 12.64
CA LEU A 82 16.76 10.96 13.68
C LEU A 82 17.28 10.62 15.07
N ARG A 83 17.74 9.38 15.28
CA ARG A 83 18.32 8.96 16.56
C ARG A 83 19.66 9.63 16.87
N ALA A 84 20.44 9.94 15.85
CA ALA A 84 21.71 10.65 15.94
C ALA A 84 21.55 12.19 16.03
N SER A 85 20.35 12.73 15.75
CA SER A 85 20.05 14.15 15.89
C SER A 85 19.70 14.48 17.34
N ASP A 86 20.41 15.45 17.92
CA ASP A 86 20.19 15.92 19.29
C ASP A 86 19.08 17.00 19.41
N GLU A 87 18.47 17.40 18.28
CA GLU A 87 17.51 18.52 18.23
C GLU A 87 16.21 18.25 18.98
N LYS A 88 15.74 17.01 18.95
CA LYS A 88 14.64 16.53 19.79
C LYS A 88 15.17 15.25 20.43
N LYS A 89 14.96 15.04 21.73
CA LYS A 89 15.31 13.78 22.41
C LYS A 89 14.49 12.62 21.80
N TRP A 90 14.94 12.11 20.65
CA TRP A 90 14.26 11.16 19.78
C TRP A 90 14.41 9.78 20.36
N THR A 91 13.38 9.24 21.00
CA THR A 91 13.34 7.84 21.43
C THR A 91 12.83 6.95 20.29
N TRP A 92 13.13 5.65 20.33
CA TRP A 92 12.60 4.70 19.34
C TRP A 92 11.06 4.73 19.28
N GLY A 93 10.40 4.91 20.42
CA GLY A 93 8.95 5.13 20.47
C GLY A 93 8.47 6.38 19.70
N LYS A 94 9.18 7.52 19.81
CA LYS A 94 8.83 8.74 19.05
C LYS A 94 9.11 8.60 17.56
N ILE A 95 10.23 7.97 17.20
CA ILE A 95 10.60 7.72 15.81
C ILE A 95 9.59 6.75 15.16
N GLY A 96 9.18 5.70 15.88
CA GLY A 96 8.15 4.78 15.43
C GLY A 96 6.82 5.48 15.18
N ALA A 97 6.39 6.36 16.09
CA ALA A 97 5.17 7.16 15.93
C ALA A 97 5.20 8.06 14.69
N GLU A 98 6.33 8.70 14.38
CA GLU A 98 6.49 9.52 13.16
C GLU A 98 6.38 8.71 11.86
N PHE A 99 6.85 7.46 11.87
CA PHE A 99 6.76 6.55 10.72
C PHE A 99 5.51 5.68 10.72
N GLY A 100 4.60 5.83 11.69
CA GLY A 100 3.39 5.00 11.81
C GLY A 100 3.66 3.52 12.13
N VAL A 101 4.83 3.19 12.69
CA VAL A 101 5.25 1.82 13.03
C VAL A 101 5.48 1.66 14.53
N THR A 102 5.22 0.46 15.06
CA THR A 102 5.44 0.19 16.48
C THR A 102 6.93 0.20 16.82
N GLU A 103 7.26 0.64 18.04
CA GLU A 103 8.65 0.71 18.53
C GLU A 103 9.38 -0.63 18.38
N GLY A 104 8.74 -1.73 18.77
CA GLY A 104 9.32 -3.07 18.69
C GLY A 104 9.60 -3.50 17.24
N ASN A 105 8.72 -3.15 16.29
CA ASN A 105 8.89 -3.51 14.89
C ASN A 105 10.02 -2.69 14.24
N LEU A 106 10.07 -1.38 14.52
CA LEU A 106 11.15 -0.52 14.07
C LEU A 106 12.50 -0.98 14.63
N TYR A 107 12.57 -1.27 15.93
CA TYR A 107 13.78 -1.74 16.58
C TYR A 107 14.26 -3.07 15.96
N TYR A 108 13.36 -4.02 15.74
CA TYR A 108 13.68 -5.30 15.10
C TYR A 108 14.30 -5.11 13.70
N HIS A 109 13.69 -4.27 12.86
CA HIS A 109 14.17 -4.02 11.50
C HIS A 109 15.49 -3.25 11.44
N VAL A 110 15.75 -2.36 12.40
CA VAL A 110 17.03 -1.65 12.53
C VAL A 110 18.11 -2.61 13.06
N ALA A 111 17.82 -3.36 14.13
CA ALA A 111 18.75 -4.33 14.72
C ALA A 111 19.20 -5.38 13.71
N LYS A 112 18.25 -5.96 12.96
CA LYS A 112 18.53 -6.93 11.90
C LYS A 112 19.48 -6.38 10.82
N ARG A 113 19.41 -5.08 10.51
CA ARG A 113 20.31 -4.42 9.54
C ARG A 113 21.67 -4.09 10.12
N ARG A 114 21.74 -3.75 11.41
CA ARG A 114 23.03 -3.61 12.13
C ARG A 114 23.77 -4.94 12.18
N GLU A 115 23.06 -6.03 12.44
CA GLU A 115 23.61 -7.39 12.41
C GLU A 115 24.08 -7.80 11.02
N ALA A 116 23.34 -7.46 9.97
CA ALA A 116 23.75 -7.72 8.58
C ALA A 116 24.99 -6.90 8.14
N ASN A 117 25.20 -5.73 8.75
CA ASN A 117 26.33 -4.84 8.47
C ASN A 117 27.52 -5.03 9.43
N ALA A 118 27.36 -5.81 10.50
CA ALA A 118 28.42 -6.11 11.45
C ALA A 118 29.27 -7.29 10.94
N THR A 119 30.59 -7.15 10.97
CA THR A 119 31.52 -8.28 10.80
C THR A 119 31.22 -9.35 11.85
N PRO A 120 31.16 -10.64 11.48
CA PRO A 120 30.66 -11.69 12.36
C PRO A 120 31.65 -11.97 13.49
N ASP A 121 31.36 -11.47 14.69
CA ASP A 121 32.06 -11.87 15.90
C ASP A 121 31.54 -13.22 16.41
N LYS A 122 32.49 -14.09 16.76
CA LYS A 122 32.27 -15.49 17.12
C LYS A 122 31.72 -15.65 18.54
N ARG A 123 30.63 -16.44 18.64
CA ARG A 123 30.23 -17.36 19.75
C ARG A 123 29.81 -16.66 21.08
N VAL A 124 28.91 -17.21 21.89
CA VAL A 124 28.99 -18.50 22.63
C VAL A 124 27.57 -19.04 22.97
N GLY A 125 27.38 -20.36 22.84
CA GLY A 125 26.16 -21.11 23.24
C GLY A 125 25.98 -21.21 24.77
N THR A 126 24.88 -21.71 25.32
CA THR A 126 24.47 -23.14 25.45
C THR A 126 23.27 -23.17 26.46
N PRO A 127 22.67 -24.32 26.86
CA PRO A 127 21.56 -25.07 26.24
C PRO A 127 20.23 -25.11 27.05
N LYS A 128 19.20 -25.67 26.38
CA LYS A 128 17.92 -26.19 26.91
C LYS A 128 18.07 -27.13 28.12
N LYS A 129 17.11 -27.06 29.06
CA LYS A 129 16.72 -28.20 29.92
C LYS A 129 15.21 -28.42 29.85
N ALA A 130 14.83 -29.66 29.56
CA ALA A 130 13.50 -30.20 29.79
C ALA A 130 13.45 -30.83 31.19
N GLN A 131 12.32 -30.71 31.89
CA GLN A 131 12.00 -31.49 33.08
C GLN A 131 10.60 -32.09 32.91
N GLY A 132 10.51 -33.41 33.02
CA GLY A 132 9.28 -34.10 33.38
C GLY A 132 9.39 -34.58 34.84
N THR A 133 8.25 -34.94 35.47
CA THR A 133 7.97 -36.18 36.23
C THR A 133 6.49 -36.17 36.72
N LYS A 134 5.96 -37.38 36.98
CA LYS A 134 4.59 -37.94 37.10
C LYS A 134 3.69 -37.55 38.32
N PRO A 135 2.40 -37.98 38.34
CA PRO A 135 1.33 -37.49 39.23
C PRO A 135 1.05 -38.30 40.53
N LEU A 136 0.26 -37.69 41.42
CA LEU A 136 -0.09 -38.06 42.81
C LEU A 136 -1.39 -38.92 42.90
N LEU A 137 -1.39 -39.94 43.78
CA LEU A 137 -2.51 -40.85 44.10
C LEU A 137 -3.43 -40.29 45.21
N GLN A 138 -4.74 -40.56 45.13
CA GLN A 138 -5.78 -40.29 46.16
C GLN A 138 -5.89 -41.44 47.20
N PRO A 139 -6.34 -41.15 48.44
CA PRO A 139 -6.77 -42.17 49.42
C PRO A 139 -8.31 -42.24 49.60
N GLN A 140 -8.83 -43.43 49.92
CA GLN A 140 -10.25 -43.73 50.21
C GLN A 140 -10.58 -43.75 51.71
N ASN A 141 -11.78 -43.28 52.03
CA ASN A 141 -12.44 -43.28 53.36
C ASN A 141 -13.00 -44.66 53.77
N LYS A 142 -13.13 -44.88 55.09
CA LYS A 142 -13.99 -45.92 55.70
C LYS A 142 -14.81 -45.32 56.87
N GLU A 143 -16.12 -45.46 56.79
CA GLU A 143 -17.11 -45.16 57.83
C GLU A 143 -17.14 -46.21 58.96
N LYS A 144 -17.59 -45.79 60.16
CA LYS A 144 -18.16 -46.70 61.17
C LYS A 144 -19.38 -46.11 61.88
N ALA A 145 -20.46 -46.88 61.73
CA ALA A 145 -21.67 -47.14 62.52
C ALA A 145 -22.00 -46.38 63.83
N LYS A 146 -23.29 -46.08 63.93
CA LYS A 146 -24.10 -45.53 65.04
C LYS A 146 -24.36 -46.54 66.16
N SER A 147 -24.62 -46.04 67.37
CA SER A 147 -25.32 -46.75 68.46
C SER A 147 -26.25 -45.80 69.24
N GLU A 148 -27.45 -46.28 69.58
CA GLU A 148 -28.56 -45.58 70.27
C GLU A 148 -28.44 -45.54 71.82
N PRO A 149 -29.22 -44.68 72.52
CA PRO A 149 -28.96 -44.25 73.91
C PRO A 149 -29.97 -44.80 74.97
N PRO A 150 -29.62 -44.86 76.27
CA PRO A 150 -30.58 -45.13 77.35
C PRO A 150 -30.78 -44.00 78.39
N GLU A 151 -32.06 -43.79 78.70
CA GLU A 151 -32.82 -43.21 79.83
C GLU A 151 -32.19 -42.32 80.93
N LEU A 152 -32.98 -41.32 81.36
CA LEU A 152 -32.58 -40.05 81.96
C LEU A 152 -33.14 -39.82 83.40
N LYS A 153 -32.35 -39.16 84.27
CA LYS A 153 -32.64 -38.72 85.68
C LYS A 153 -32.69 -37.17 85.78
N PRO A 154 -33.25 -36.50 86.81
CA PRO A 154 -33.73 -35.10 86.75
C PRO A 154 -32.70 -33.97 86.48
N VAL A 155 -31.39 -34.26 86.50
CA VAL A 155 -30.31 -33.41 85.91
C VAL A 155 -30.54 -33.15 84.41
N VAL A 156 -31.34 -34.03 83.80
CA VAL A 156 -31.65 -34.07 82.39
C VAL A 156 -32.58 -32.93 82.00
N ILE A 157 -33.39 -32.36 82.88
CA ILE A 157 -34.29 -31.27 82.46
C ILE A 157 -33.49 -30.01 82.10
N GLU A 158 -32.48 -29.63 82.91
CA GLU A 158 -31.55 -28.53 82.58
C GLU A 158 -30.64 -28.87 81.38
N HIS A 159 -30.26 -30.14 81.20
CA HIS A 159 -29.47 -30.56 80.04
C HIS A 159 -30.32 -30.66 78.77
N ILE A 160 -31.60 -31.04 78.87
CA ILE A 160 -32.58 -31.04 77.78
C ILE A 160 -32.86 -29.61 77.36
N GLU A 161 -33.14 -28.69 78.28
CA GLU A 161 -33.35 -27.27 77.93
C GLU A 161 -32.09 -26.65 77.29
N LYS A 162 -30.88 -26.99 77.76
CA LYS A 162 -29.62 -26.57 77.10
C LYS A 162 -29.40 -27.22 75.74
N VAL A 163 -29.79 -28.48 75.57
CA VAL A 163 -29.70 -29.20 74.30
C VAL A 163 -30.74 -28.68 73.30
N GLU A 164 -31.95 -28.37 73.73
CA GLU A 164 -33.01 -27.79 72.92
C GLU A 164 -32.67 -26.35 72.50
N THR A 165 -32.12 -25.53 73.40
CA THR A 165 -31.63 -24.18 73.05
C THR A 165 -30.43 -24.22 72.11
N LEU A 166 -29.50 -25.15 72.30
CA LEU A 166 -28.41 -25.39 71.35
C LEU A 166 -28.94 -25.91 70.00
N ASP A 167 -29.92 -26.82 69.99
CA ASP A 167 -30.52 -27.34 68.76
C ASP A 167 -31.26 -26.26 67.97
N VAL A 168 -31.98 -25.36 68.66
CA VAL A 168 -32.59 -24.17 68.05
C VAL A 168 -31.51 -23.24 67.47
N SER A 169 -30.43 -22.97 68.23
CA SER A 169 -29.32 -22.13 67.77
C SER A 169 -28.60 -22.71 66.55
N TRP A 170 -28.33 -24.01 66.53
CA TRP A 170 -27.71 -24.69 65.38
C TRP A 170 -28.64 -24.71 64.17
N LYS A 171 -29.95 -24.91 64.35
CA LYS A 171 -30.93 -24.82 63.25
C LYS A 171 -31.02 -23.42 62.66
N GLU A 172 -30.97 -22.40 63.50
CA GLU A 172 -30.98 -20.99 63.06
C GLU A 172 -29.71 -20.64 62.27
N GLN A 173 -28.54 -21.08 62.76
CA GLN A 173 -27.28 -20.95 62.00
C GLN A 173 -27.31 -21.73 60.67
N LEU A 174 -27.87 -22.93 60.67
CA LEU A 174 -27.99 -23.75 59.46
C LEU A 174 -28.90 -23.08 58.42
N ASN A 175 -30.02 -22.50 58.85
CA ASN A 175 -30.94 -21.78 57.99
C ASN A 175 -30.28 -20.52 57.40
N ASN A 176 -29.56 -19.73 58.21
CA ASN A 176 -28.80 -18.58 57.70
C ASN A 176 -27.77 -19.00 56.64
N ILE A 177 -27.06 -20.12 56.86
CA ILE A 177 -26.11 -20.66 55.87
C ILE A 177 -26.84 -21.07 54.57
N PHE A 178 -28.03 -21.66 54.66
CA PHE A 178 -28.80 -22.01 53.47
C PHE A 178 -29.29 -20.78 52.71
N ASP A 179 -29.76 -19.75 53.42
CA ASP A 179 -30.17 -18.48 52.82
C ASP A 179 -28.98 -17.81 52.10
N GLU A 180 -27.80 -17.75 52.73
CA GLU A 180 -26.57 -17.26 52.12
C GLU A 180 -26.18 -18.07 50.87
N LYS A 181 -26.29 -19.40 50.94
CA LYS A 181 -26.00 -20.30 49.81
C LYS A 181 -26.94 -20.01 48.62
N ASP A 182 -28.22 -19.76 48.88
CA ASP A 182 -29.21 -19.48 47.84
C ASP A 182 -28.99 -18.09 47.23
N VAL A 183 -28.58 -17.09 48.03
CA VAL A 183 -28.14 -15.78 47.53
C VAL A 183 -26.92 -15.92 46.61
N LEU A 184 -25.89 -16.65 47.05
CA LEU A 184 -24.68 -16.88 46.26
C LEU A 184 -24.95 -17.64 44.95
N LEU A 185 -25.88 -18.60 44.96
CA LEU A 185 -26.30 -19.30 43.74
C LEU A 185 -26.96 -18.35 42.74
N LYS A 186 -27.75 -17.39 43.22
CA LYS A 186 -28.37 -16.39 42.36
C LYS A 186 -27.31 -15.46 41.75
N GLU A 187 -26.40 -14.93 42.56
CA GLU A 187 -25.29 -14.10 42.07
C GLU A 187 -24.41 -14.84 41.06
N LEU A 188 -24.13 -16.13 41.30
CA LEU A 188 -23.37 -16.96 40.36
C LEU A 188 -24.08 -17.11 39.01
N SER A 189 -25.41 -17.24 39.01
CA SER A 189 -26.21 -17.32 37.78
C SER A 189 -26.14 -16.02 36.98
N GLU A 190 -26.25 -14.86 37.64
CA GLU A 190 -26.15 -13.53 37.01
C GLU A 190 -24.74 -13.29 36.45
N VAL A 191 -23.69 -13.65 37.19
CA VAL A 191 -22.30 -13.54 36.72
C VAL A 191 -22.04 -14.44 35.51
N THR A 192 -22.64 -15.63 35.47
CA THR A 192 -22.50 -16.56 34.34
C THR A 192 -23.14 -15.99 33.07
N GLU A 193 -24.30 -15.34 33.19
CA GLU A 193 -24.97 -14.67 32.07
C GLU A 193 -24.11 -13.52 31.52
N ILE A 194 -23.60 -12.65 32.39
CA ILE A 194 -22.70 -11.55 32.02
C ILE A 194 -21.45 -12.09 31.33
N TYR A 195 -20.87 -13.19 31.81
CA TYR A 195 -19.68 -13.78 31.20
C TYR A 195 -19.92 -14.23 29.75
N GLU A 196 -21.05 -14.86 29.47
CA GLU A 196 -21.38 -15.30 28.11
C GLU A 196 -21.68 -14.10 27.18
N GLU A 197 -22.35 -13.06 27.67
CA GLU A 197 -22.51 -11.81 26.91
C GLU A 197 -21.17 -11.18 26.54
N LEU A 198 -20.25 -11.10 27.51
CA LEU A 198 -18.94 -10.49 27.35
C LEU A 198 -18.06 -11.29 26.38
N LYS A 199 -18.17 -12.61 26.40
CA LYS A 199 -17.54 -13.50 25.43
C LYS A 199 -18.09 -13.28 24.00
N ASN A 200 -19.41 -13.17 23.85
CA ASN A 200 -20.03 -12.89 22.55
C ASN A 200 -19.62 -11.52 22.00
N ILE A 201 -19.55 -10.50 22.85
CA ILE A 201 -19.07 -9.17 22.47
C ILE A 201 -17.61 -9.24 22.00
N LYS A 202 -16.76 -9.94 22.75
CA LYS A 202 -15.34 -10.12 22.41
C LYS A 202 -15.17 -10.78 21.03
N GLU A 203 -15.96 -11.80 20.73
CA GLU A 203 -15.93 -12.48 19.42
C GLU A 203 -16.37 -11.56 18.28
N LYS A 204 -17.44 -10.78 18.48
CA LYS A 204 -17.87 -9.77 17.49
C LYS A 204 -16.80 -8.70 17.26
N LEU A 205 -16.21 -8.19 18.33
CA LEU A 205 -15.18 -7.15 18.27
C LEU A 205 -13.93 -7.65 17.53
N ALA A 206 -13.58 -8.93 17.68
CA ALA A 206 -12.50 -9.55 16.91
C ALA A 206 -12.84 -9.65 15.42
N GLN A 207 -14.08 -9.99 15.06
CA GLN A 207 -14.54 -10.03 13.66
C GLN A 207 -14.54 -8.63 13.04
N ASP A 208 -15.06 -7.64 13.76
CA ASP A 208 -15.12 -6.25 13.31
C ASP A 208 -13.71 -5.69 13.09
N LEU A 209 -12.76 -5.98 13.98
CA LEU A 209 -11.36 -5.56 13.82
C LEU A 209 -10.73 -6.15 12.55
N ILE A 210 -11.02 -7.40 12.23
CA ILE A 210 -10.53 -8.04 10.99
C ILE A 210 -11.16 -7.38 9.77
N ALA A 211 -12.47 -7.12 9.79
CA ALA A 211 -13.20 -6.47 8.70
C ALA A 211 -12.70 -5.04 8.47
N GLU A 212 -12.50 -4.27 9.55
CA GLU A 212 -11.94 -2.92 9.51
C GLU A 212 -10.52 -2.92 8.94
N THR A 213 -9.67 -3.83 9.41
CA THR A 213 -8.28 -3.94 8.92
C THR A 213 -8.25 -4.24 7.43
N LYS A 214 -9.11 -5.15 6.96
CA LYS A 214 -9.25 -5.47 5.54
C LYS A 214 -9.71 -4.26 4.73
N ALA A 215 -10.76 -3.56 5.18
CA ALA A 215 -11.27 -2.37 4.52
C ALA A 215 -10.21 -1.25 4.45
N ARG A 216 -9.41 -1.09 5.51
CA ARG A 216 -8.33 -0.11 5.54
C ARG A 216 -7.23 -0.43 4.53
N LEU A 217 -6.84 -1.70 4.40
CA LEU A 217 -5.86 -2.14 3.40
C LEU A 217 -6.38 -1.91 1.97
N GLU A 218 -7.63 -2.27 1.69
CA GLU A 218 -8.25 -2.04 0.39
C GLU A 218 -8.33 -0.54 0.04
N ALA A 219 -8.63 0.31 1.04
CA ALA A 219 -8.63 1.76 0.87
C ALA A 219 -7.22 2.33 0.62
N GLU A 220 -6.20 1.80 1.30
CA GLU A 220 -4.80 2.20 1.12
C GLU A 220 -4.29 1.84 -0.29
N ASP A 221 -4.61 0.64 -0.77
CA ASP A 221 -4.28 0.20 -2.13
C ASP A 221 -4.96 1.07 -3.20
N ALA A 222 -6.26 1.39 -3.01
CA ALA A 222 -7.00 2.27 -3.90
C ALA A 222 -6.44 3.71 -3.91
N LEU A 223 -6.04 4.21 -2.75
CA LEU A 223 -5.41 5.53 -2.63
C LEU A 223 -4.07 5.56 -3.37
N LYS A 224 -3.24 4.53 -3.18
CA LYS A 224 -1.94 4.41 -3.83
C LYS A 224 -2.08 4.35 -5.36
N LEU A 225 -3.02 3.55 -5.85
CA LEU A 225 -3.32 3.49 -7.29
C LEU A 225 -3.72 4.87 -7.84
N SER A 226 -4.55 5.60 -7.11
CA SER A 226 -4.99 6.95 -7.49
C SER A 226 -3.82 7.94 -7.52
N GLN A 227 -2.91 7.85 -6.55
CA GLN A 227 -1.69 8.67 -6.51
C GLN A 227 -0.76 8.37 -7.69
N GLU A 228 -0.54 7.10 -8.02
CA GLU A 228 0.28 6.70 -9.17
C GLU A 228 -0.31 7.21 -10.50
N GLN A 229 -1.64 7.18 -10.64
CA GLN A 229 -2.32 7.74 -11.83
C GLN A 229 -2.14 9.26 -11.94
N LEU A 230 -2.23 10.00 -10.82
CA LEU A 230 -2.02 11.44 -10.81
C LEU A 230 -0.57 11.78 -11.19
N GLN A 231 0.41 11.07 -10.61
CA GLN A 231 1.82 11.27 -10.95
C GLN A 231 2.07 11.04 -12.45
N TYR A 232 1.51 9.97 -13.01
CA TYR A 232 1.64 9.70 -14.45
C TYR A 232 1.04 10.83 -15.31
N ARG A 233 -0.13 11.35 -14.92
CA ARG A 233 -0.79 12.47 -15.62
C ARG A 233 0.01 13.76 -15.53
N ASP A 234 0.63 14.04 -14.38
CA ASP A 234 1.48 15.21 -14.20
C ASP A 234 2.76 15.10 -15.04
N GLU A 235 3.37 13.92 -15.12
CA GLU A 235 4.52 13.67 -16.00
C GLU A 235 4.17 13.86 -17.48
N ASP A 236 3.02 13.33 -17.93
CA ASP A 236 2.52 13.51 -19.30
C ASP A 236 2.23 14.99 -19.60
N TYR A 237 1.58 15.70 -18.67
CA TYR A 237 1.30 17.14 -18.83
C TYR A 237 2.58 17.96 -18.93
N ASN A 238 3.57 17.70 -18.07
CA ASN A 238 4.86 18.40 -18.12
C ASN A 238 5.62 18.11 -19.42
N THR A 239 5.52 16.89 -19.94
CA THR A 239 6.11 16.52 -21.24
C THR A 239 5.45 17.32 -22.36
N LEU A 240 4.12 17.34 -22.43
CA LEU A 240 3.37 18.09 -23.43
C LEU A 240 3.65 19.60 -23.35
N LEU A 241 3.76 20.14 -22.14
CA LEU A 241 4.08 21.55 -21.93
C LEU A 241 5.48 21.89 -22.49
N ASN A 242 6.46 21.02 -22.25
CA ASN A 242 7.82 21.22 -22.78
C ASN A 242 7.86 21.11 -24.31
N GLU A 243 7.13 20.16 -24.90
CA GLU A 243 6.98 20.04 -26.35
C GLU A 243 6.30 21.28 -26.95
N PHE A 244 5.23 21.77 -26.32
CA PHE A 244 4.54 23.00 -26.74
C PHE A 244 5.46 24.22 -26.71
N ASN A 245 6.26 24.37 -25.65
CA ASN A 245 7.24 25.44 -25.54
C ASN A 245 8.30 25.35 -26.66
N THR A 246 8.79 24.13 -26.94
CA THR A 246 9.76 23.88 -28.01
C THR A 246 9.19 24.24 -29.39
N ILE A 247 7.94 23.86 -29.67
CA ILE A 247 7.26 24.20 -30.92
C ILE A 247 7.07 25.71 -31.04
N THR A 248 6.68 26.34 -29.93
CA THR A 248 6.48 27.79 -29.87
C THR A 248 7.77 28.52 -30.20
N GLU A 249 8.90 28.16 -29.59
CA GLU A 249 10.21 28.75 -29.89
C GLU A 249 10.59 28.60 -31.37
N LYS A 250 10.49 27.39 -31.93
CA LYS A 250 10.75 27.14 -33.36
C LYS A 250 9.85 27.95 -34.29
N ASN A 251 8.58 28.17 -33.93
CA ASN A 251 7.68 29.00 -34.71
C ASN A 251 8.14 30.48 -34.73
N HIS A 252 8.64 30.99 -33.61
CA HIS A 252 9.19 32.34 -33.56
C HIS A 252 10.46 32.46 -34.42
N GLU A 253 11.36 31.46 -34.36
CA GLU A 253 12.56 31.39 -35.21
C GLU A 253 12.19 31.39 -36.70
N LEU A 254 11.29 30.50 -37.12
CA LEU A 254 10.82 30.43 -38.50
C LEU A 254 10.15 31.73 -38.95
N GLY A 255 9.36 32.37 -38.08
CA GLY A 255 8.75 33.66 -38.37
C GLY A 255 9.79 34.75 -38.64
N HIS A 256 10.85 34.80 -37.83
CA HIS A 256 11.96 35.73 -38.02
C HIS A 256 12.71 35.46 -39.34
N ASP A 257 12.99 34.19 -39.65
CA ASP A 257 13.68 33.80 -40.88
C ASP A 257 12.85 34.11 -42.14
N LEU A 258 11.54 33.87 -42.09
CA LEU A 258 10.62 34.24 -43.17
C LEU A 258 10.60 35.75 -43.39
N GLN A 259 10.58 36.55 -42.32
CA GLN A 259 10.61 38.00 -42.43
C GLN A 259 11.92 38.48 -43.07
N LYS A 260 13.05 37.90 -42.68
CA LYS A 260 14.37 38.20 -43.26
C LYS A 260 14.42 37.82 -44.75
N MET A 261 13.89 36.65 -45.11
CA MET A 261 13.79 36.22 -46.50
C MET A 261 12.94 37.19 -47.32
N HIS A 262 11.77 37.60 -46.80
CA HIS A 262 10.86 38.52 -47.47
C HIS A 262 11.53 39.88 -47.79
N ILE A 263 12.33 40.40 -46.86
CA ILE A 263 13.10 41.63 -47.06
C ILE A 263 14.15 41.43 -48.18
N ASN A 264 14.89 40.32 -48.14
CA ASN A 264 15.92 40.03 -49.13
C ASN A 264 15.33 39.84 -50.54
N VAL A 265 14.20 39.14 -50.66
CA VAL A 265 13.49 38.95 -51.92
C VAL A 265 13.04 40.29 -52.49
N ARG A 266 12.43 41.15 -51.67
CA ARG A 266 12.03 42.50 -52.10
C ARG A 266 13.22 43.32 -52.61
N ALA A 267 14.34 43.31 -51.89
CA ALA A 267 15.55 44.02 -52.32
C ALA A 267 16.11 43.48 -53.64
N ALA A 268 16.06 42.16 -53.84
CA ALA A 268 16.47 41.52 -55.09
C ALA A 268 15.53 41.88 -56.24
N GLU A 269 14.21 41.92 -56.02
CA GLU A 269 13.21 42.34 -56.99
C GLU A 269 13.42 43.80 -57.43
N GLU A 270 13.64 44.71 -56.48
CA GLU A 270 13.96 46.12 -56.76
C GLU A 270 15.25 46.26 -57.58
N THR A 271 16.28 45.48 -57.25
CA THR A 271 17.56 45.48 -57.99
C THR A 271 17.37 44.95 -59.41
N ALA A 272 16.64 43.84 -59.56
CA ALA A 272 16.32 43.27 -60.87
C ALA A 272 15.47 44.21 -61.72
N ALA A 273 14.54 44.97 -61.11
CA ALA A 273 13.74 45.97 -61.81
C ALA A 273 14.61 47.10 -62.37
N LYS A 274 15.54 47.65 -61.57
CA LYS A 274 16.50 48.68 -62.01
C LYS A 274 17.39 48.18 -63.15
N GLU A 275 17.87 46.95 -63.06
CA GLU A 275 18.69 46.34 -64.12
C GLU A 275 17.91 46.16 -65.43
N ARG A 276 16.62 45.77 -65.36
CA ARG A 276 15.75 45.70 -66.55
C ARG A 276 15.54 47.08 -67.20
N GLU A 277 15.29 48.10 -66.38
CA GLU A 277 15.14 49.49 -66.85
C GLU A 277 16.41 49.99 -67.54
N HIS A 278 17.57 49.80 -66.92
CA HIS A 278 18.87 50.15 -67.48
C HIS A 278 19.16 49.42 -68.82
N ARG A 279 18.81 48.14 -68.93
CA ARG A 279 18.95 47.38 -70.19
C ARG A 279 18.07 47.94 -71.30
N LEU A 280 16.82 48.29 -71.00
CA LEU A 280 15.92 48.90 -71.97
C LEU A 280 16.45 50.27 -72.44
N GLU A 281 16.99 51.06 -71.52
CA GLU A 281 17.63 52.34 -71.86
C GLU A 281 18.83 52.14 -72.80
N LEU A 282 19.74 51.22 -72.48
CA LEU A 282 20.88 50.88 -73.33
C LEU A 282 20.44 50.37 -74.71
N GLN A 283 19.40 49.52 -74.75
CA GLN A 283 18.84 49.04 -76.01
C GLN A 283 18.30 50.21 -76.85
N GLY A 284 17.53 51.12 -76.25
CA GLY A 284 17.02 52.33 -76.93
C GLY A 284 18.15 53.21 -77.47
N ARG A 285 19.19 53.46 -76.67
CA ARG A 285 20.38 54.22 -77.10
C ARG A 285 21.10 53.53 -78.28
N SER A 286 21.28 52.22 -78.21
CA SER A 286 21.94 51.46 -79.28
C SER A 286 21.15 51.49 -80.60
N GLN A 287 19.82 51.43 -80.53
CA GLN A 287 18.94 51.54 -81.69
C GLN A 287 19.00 52.95 -82.30
N ALA A 288 18.97 53.99 -81.46
CA ALA A 288 19.10 55.37 -81.92
C ALA A 288 20.45 55.62 -82.62
N LEU A 289 21.55 55.11 -82.06
CA LEU A 289 22.87 55.17 -82.70
C LEU A 289 22.89 54.41 -84.03
N GLY A 290 22.30 53.21 -84.09
CA GLY A 290 22.21 52.44 -85.33
C GLY A 290 21.41 53.14 -86.43
N LEU A 291 20.33 53.84 -86.08
CA LEU A 291 19.55 54.66 -87.02
C LEU A 291 20.34 55.89 -87.48
N ALA A 292 21.02 56.59 -86.56
CA ALA A 292 21.85 57.74 -86.88
C ALA A 292 22.99 57.37 -87.85
N LEU A 293 23.66 56.24 -87.61
CA LEU A 293 24.72 55.73 -88.51
C LEU A 293 24.18 55.38 -89.90
N LYS A 294 22.99 54.79 -90.00
CA LYS A 294 22.33 54.51 -91.29
C LYS A 294 21.93 55.77 -92.07
N ALA A 295 21.75 56.91 -91.41
CA ALA A 295 21.37 58.16 -92.08
C ALA A 295 22.57 58.94 -92.64
N VAL A 296 23.79 58.62 -92.21
CA VAL A 296 25.03 59.30 -92.60
C VAL A 296 25.82 58.52 -93.66
N LEU A 297 25.54 57.22 -93.82
CA LEU A 297 26.09 56.33 -94.85
C LEU A 297 25.14 56.23 -96.05
#